data_AF-A0A0S7XZV6-F1
#
_entry.id   AF-A0A0S7XZV6-F1
#
_cell.length_a   1.000
_cell.length_b   1.000
_cell.length_c   1.000
_cell.angle_alpha   90.00
_cell.angle_beta   90.00
_cell.angle_gamma   90.00
#
_symmetry.space_group_name_H-M   'P 1'
#
loop_
_entity.id
_entity.type
_entity.pdbx_description
1 polymer ?
#
loop_
_entity_poly.entity_id
_entity_poly.type
_entity_poly.pdbx_seq_one_letter_code
_entity_poly.pdbx_strand_id
1 'polypeptide(L)'
;MVEEEYKLKEEYGTEPSAQKPEQPKGPKYTKRIPKIKLPINKKLITVIGIIIALFIVYQFIRPKPTKELAPSPEDFQASITQQLSELTQKFNQNSAKITNIEDELDKIQSLASKTDEVVNNLNTTVSELSKTVQQLSLEQKTAEITKIGKIKPKVIYHVRAIVPGRAWLEAEDGTTVTVRLGSKLNNYGTVTDIDVHEGTVKTDLGFVIKHGVNDI
;
A
#
# COMPACT_ATOMS: atom_id res chain seq x y z
N MET A 1 -5.77 57.21 1.56
CA MET A 1 -5.75 56.50 0.27
C MET A 1 -6.51 55.21 0.52
N VAL A 2 -7.81 55.32 0.28
CA VAL A 2 -8.86 54.34 0.56
C VAL A 2 -9.44 54.06 -0.81
N GLU A 3 -9.46 52.81 -1.23
CA GLU A 3 -10.31 52.22 -2.29
C GLU A 3 -9.64 50.94 -2.76
N GLU A 4 -10.26 49.79 -2.49
CA GLU A 4 -10.63 48.92 -3.60
C GLU A 4 -11.83 48.06 -3.22
N GLU A 5 -12.76 48.04 -4.17
CA GLU A 5 -14.17 47.76 -4.03
C GLU A 5 -14.52 46.27 -3.89
N TYR A 6 -15.60 46.08 -3.14
CA TYR A 6 -16.39 44.86 -3.07
C TYR A 6 -17.02 44.53 -4.42
N LYS A 7 -16.73 43.35 -4.98
CA LYS A 7 -17.53 42.73 -6.05
C LYS A 7 -18.46 41.66 -5.46
N LEU A 8 -19.61 42.10 -4.95
CA LEU A 8 -20.79 41.25 -4.83
C LEU A 8 -21.35 40.99 -6.23
N LYS A 9 -21.44 39.73 -6.64
CA LYS A 9 -22.29 39.31 -7.75
C LYS A 9 -23.59 38.78 -7.16
N GLU A 10 -24.64 39.58 -7.30
CA GLU A 10 -26.02 39.13 -7.19
C GLU A 10 -26.37 38.36 -8.47
N GLU A 11 -26.66 37.07 -8.36
CA GLU A 11 -27.27 36.27 -9.42
C GLU A 11 -28.69 35.90 -8.98
N TYR A 12 -29.65 36.66 -9.50
CA TYR A 12 -31.08 36.41 -9.33
C TYR A 12 -31.46 35.15 -10.12
N GLY A 13 -31.75 34.06 -9.40
CA GLY A 13 -32.42 32.88 -9.92
C GLY A 13 -33.93 33.02 -9.82
N THR A 14 -34.57 33.16 -10.98
CA THR A 14 -36.01 33.23 -11.21
C THR A 14 -36.74 31.95 -10.75
N GLU A 15 -37.81 32.10 -9.96
CA GLU A 15 -38.76 31.03 -9.61
C GLU A 15 -39.47 30.46 -10.85
N PRO A 16 -39.56 29.13 -11.01
CA PRO A 16 -40.56 28.52 -11.86
C PRO A 16 -41.83 28.15 -11.07
N SER A 17 -42.91 28.81 -11.50
CA SER A 17 -44.32 28.60 -11.20
C SER A 17 -44.78 27.14 -11.11
N ALA A 18 -45.69 26.88 -10.16
CA ALA A 18 -46.33 25.61 -9.87
C ALA A 18 -47.15 25.05 -11.05
N GLN A 19 -46.79 23.84 -11.51
CA GLN A 19 -47.63 23.03 -12.41
C GLN A 19 -48.45 22.01 -11.63
N LYS A 20 -49.78 22.12 -11.80
CA LYS A 20 -50.83 21.23 -11.29
C LYS A 20 -50.80 19.90 -12.09
N PRO A 21 -50.74 18.71 -11.44
CA PRO A 21 -50.70 17.45 -12.18
C PRO A 21 -52.08 17.07 -12.73
N GLU A 22 -52.16 16.88 -14.05
CA GLU A 22 -53.28 16.23 -14.74
C GLU A 22 -53.25 14.70 -14.51
N GLN A 23 -54.40 14.13 -14.14
CA GLN A 23 -54.58 12.68 -13.99
C GLN A 23 -54.78 11.98 -15.34
N PRO A 24 -54.07 10.88 -15.64
CA PRO A 24 -54.34 10.08 -16.84
C PRO A 24 -55.57 9.18 -16.64
N LYS A 25 -56.54 9.30 -17.55
CA LYS A 25 -57.72 8.42 -17.64
C LYS A 25 -57.31 7.04 -18.18
N GLY A 26 -57.42 6.01 -17.35
CA GLY A 26 -57.12 4.62 -17.72
C GLY A 26 -58.11 4.01 -18.73
N PRO A 27 -57.69 2.99 -19.51
CA PRO A 27 -58.50 2.40 -20.56
C PRO A 27 -59.61 1.49 -20.00
N LYS A 28 -60.80 1.60 -20.58
CA LYS A 28 -61.98 0.76 -20.28
C LYS A 28 -61.82 -0.62 -20.91
N TYR A 29 -61.60 -1.66 -20.10
CA TYR A 29 -61.62 -3.06 -20.54
C TYR A 29 -63.05 -3.60 -20.61
N THR A 30 -63.52 -3.94 -21.81
CA THR A 30 -64.77 -4.70 -22.01
C THR A 30 -64.48 -6.20 -21.95
N LYS A 31 -65.17 -6.91 -21.04
CA LYS A 31 -65.07 -8.37 -20.91
C LYS A 31 -65.78 -9.06 -22.06
N ARG A 32 -65.04 -9.69 -22.97
CA ARG A 32 -65.55 -10.83 -23.76
C ARG A 32 -65.06 -12.12 -23.09
N ILE A 33 -65.99 -12.91 -22.58
CA ILE A 33 -65.69 -14.25 -22.06
C ILE A 33 -65.69 -15.21 -23.26
N PRO A 34 -64.56 -15.84 -23.63
CA PRO A 34 -64.57 -16.88 -24.64
C PRO A 34 -65.28 -18.13 -24.10
N LYS A 35 -66.19 -18.69 -24.90
CA LYS A 35 -66.83 -19.98 -24.60
C LYS A 35 -65.80 -21.09 -24.81
N ILE A 36 -65.22 -21.60 -23.73
CA ILE A 36 -64.28 -22.73 -23.76
C ILE A 36 -65.09 -24.03 -23.87
N LYS A 37 -64.91 -24.78 -24.96
CA LYS A 37 -65.38 -26.16 -25.08
C LYS A 37 -64.30 -27.08 -24.52
N LEU A 38 -64.50 -27.64 -23.32
CA LEU A 38 -63.59 -28.64 -22.76
C LEU A 38 -63.95 -30.04 -23.28
N PRO A 39 -62.97 -30.86 -23.74
CA PRO A 39 -63.19 -32.28 -24.00
C PRO A 39 -63.41 -33.01 -22.67
N ILE A 40 -64.59 -33.59 -22.52
CA ILE A 40 -65.06 -34.19 -21.26
C ILE A 40 -64.40 -35.56 -21.06
N ASN A 41 -63.28 -35.57 -20.35
CA ASN A 41 -62.64 -36.80 -19.88
C ASN A 41 -63.14 -37.13 -18.47
N LYS A 42 -63.51 -38.39 -18.21
CA LYS A 42 -64.07 -38.81 -16.89
C LYS A 42 -63.14 -38.45 -15.72
N LYS A 43 -61.82 -38.52 -15.92
CA LYS A 43 -60.81 -38.11 -14.93
C LYS A 43 -60.84 -36.59 -14.66
N LEU A 44 -61.14 -35.77 -15.67
CA LEU A 44 -61.26 -34.33 -15.53
C LEU A 44 -62.50 -33.92 -14.72
N ILE A 45 -63.63 -34.63 -14.90
CA ILE A 45 -64.85 -34.40 -14.09
C ILE A 45 -64.59 -34.70 -12.62
N THR A 46 -63.90 -35.80 -12.31
CA THR A 46 -63.57 -36.15 -10.92
C THR A 46 -62.68 -35.10 -10.27
N VAL A 47 -61.68 -34.59 -11.00
CA VAL A 47 -60.79 -33.54 -10.51
C VAL A 47 -61.52 -32.21 -10.33
N ILE A 48 -62.39 -31.81 -11.26
CA ILE A 48 -63.22 -30.61 -11.12
C ILE A 48 -64.19 -30.75 -9.94
N GLY A 49 -64.79 -31.92 -9.74
CA GLY A 49 -65.65 -32.21 -8.60
C GLY A 49 -64.92 -32.07 -7.26
N ILE A 50 -63.68 -32.57 -7.16
CA ILE A 50 -62.83 -32.39 -5.97
C ILE A 50 -62.48 -30.92 -5.77
N ILE A 51 -62.13 -30.18 -6.82
CA ILE A 51 -61.81 -28.76 -6.73
C ILE A 51 -63.03 -27.94 -6.27
N ILE A 52 -64.23 -28.24 -6.79
CA ILE A 52 -65.47 -27.57 -6.36
C ILE A 52 -65.79 -27.93 -4.90
N ALA A 53 -65.63 -29.20 -4.50
CA ALA A 53 -65.84 -29.62 -3.12
C ALA A 53 -64.86 -28.92 -2.16
N LEU A 54 -63.58 -28.84 -2.53
CA LEU A 54 -62.57 -28.09 -1.77
C LEU A 54 -62.88 -26.59 -1.73
N PHE A 55 -63.40 -26.01 -2.81
CA PHE A 55 -63.80 -24.61 -2.86
C PHE A 55 -65.00 -24.32 -1.95
N ILE A 56 -65.98 -25.22 -1.89
CA ILE A 56 -67.14 -25.10 -0.98
C ILE A 56 -66.69 -25.25 0.47
N VAL A 57 -65.83 -26.22 0.78
CA VAL A 57 -65.23 -26.38 2.13
C VAL A 57 -64.42 -25.15 2.50
N TYR A 58 -63.60 -24.62 1.58
CA TYR A 58 -62.83 -23.40 1.78
C TYR A 58 -63.72 -22.18 2.00
N GLN A 59 -64.86 -22.08 1.30
CA GLN A 59 -65.79 -20.98 1.52
C GLN A 59 -66.52 -21.12 2.86
N PHE A 60 -66.81 -22.34 3.31
CA PHE A 60 -67.49 -22.61 4.58
C PHE A 60 -66.59 -22.39 5.80
N ILE A 61 -65.27 -22.53 5.66
CA ILE A 61 -64.27 -22.25 6.70
C ILE A 61 -63.92 -20.75 6.80
N ARG A 62 -64.42 -19.88 5.90
CA ARG A 62 -64.23 -18.44 6.09
C ARG A 62 -64.89 -18.03 7.41
N PRO A 63 -64.13 -17.50 8.39
CA PRO A 63 -64.75 -16.93 9.57
C PRO A 63 -65.70 -15.83 9.07
N LYS A 64 -66.96 -15.90 9.52
CA LYS A 64 -67.88 -14.77 9.35
C LYS A 64 -67.14 -13.53 9.85
N PRO A 65 -67.20 -12.38 9.17
CA PRO A 65 -66.62 -11.16 9.71
C PRO A 65 -67.26 -10.95 11.07
N THR A 66 -66.51 -11.26 12.13
CA THR A 66 -66.80 -10.80 13.47
C THR A 66 -66.97 -9.31 13.30
N LYS A 67 -68.13 -8.77 13.71
CA LYS A 67 -68.27 -7.32 13.86
C LYS A 67 -67.24 -6.91 14.91
N GLU A 68 -66.03 -6.63 14.44
CA GLU A 68 -65.02 -5.90 15.16
C GLU A 68 -65.68 -4.56 15.47
N LEU A 69 -66.00 -4.35 16.74
CA LEU A 69 -66.39 -3.03 17.22
C LEU A 69 -65.31 -2.08 16.73
N ALA A 70 -65.71 -1.04 16.01
CA ALA A 70 -64.79 0.01 15.60
C ALA A 70 -63.96 0.43 16.84
N PRO A 71 -62.63 0.55 16.72
CA PRO A 71 -61.79 0.96 17.84
C PRO A 71 -62.33 2.27 18.42
N SER A 72 -62.38 2.35 19.74
CA SER A 72 -62.82 3.56 20.45
C SER A 72 -61.94 4.74 19.98
N PRO A 73 -62.49 5.95 19.80
CA PRO A 73 -61.70 7.14 19.47
C PRO A 73 -60.50 7.35 20.41
N GLU A 74 -60.60 6.89 21.65
CA GLU A 74 -59.55 6.94 22.68
C GLU A 74 -58.34 6.04 22.34
N ASP A 75 -58.57 4.82 21.84
CA ASP A 75 -57.51 3.88 21.46
C ASP A 75 -56.73 4.40 20.23
N PHE A 76 -57.44 5.03 19.29
CA PHE A 76 -56.83 5.65 18.13
C PHE A 76 -55.94 6.84 18.54
N GLN A 77 -56.39 7.67 19.47
CA GLN A 77 -55.62 8.84 19.93
C GLN A 77 -54.37 8.42 20.72
N ALA A 78 -54.47 7.40 21.57
CA ALA A 78 -53.32 6.80 22.26
C ALA A 78 -52.27 6.24 21.27
N SER A 79 -52.72 5.59 20.19
CA SER A 79 -51.82 5.07 19.15
C SER A 79 -51.04 6.17 18.43
N ILE A 80 -51.67 7.32 18.15
CA ILE A 80 -51.01 8.48 17.52
C ILE A 80 -49.98 9.08 18.47
N THR A 81 -50.31 9.25 19.75
CA THR A 81 -49.37 9.77 20.75
C THR A 81 -48.15 8.86 20.89
N GLN A 82 -48.35 7.54 20.88
CA GLN A 82 -47.25 6.58 20.94
C GLN A 82 -46.36 6.67 19.69
N GLN A 83 -46.93 6.72 18.49
CA GLN A 83 -46.17 6.91 17.25
C GLN A 83 -45.37 8.21 17.23
N LEU A 84 -45.95 9.32 17.74
CA LEU A 84 -45.25 10.60 17.83
C LEU A 84 -44.04 10.50 18.76
N SER A 85 -44.20 9.84 19.91
CA SER A 85 -43.11 9.64 20.88
C SER A 85 -41.96 8.80 20.31
N GLU A 86 -42.27 7.74 19.56
CA GLU A 86 -41.27 6.91 18.88
C GLU A 86 -40.54 7.69 17.78
N LEU A 87 -41.26 8.55 17.04
CA LEU A 87 -40.68 9.41 16.02
C LEU A 87 -39.72 10.43 16.64
N THR A 88 -40.12 11.08 17.73
CA THR A 88 -39.26 12.00 18.49
C THR A 88 -38.04 11.29 19.05
N GLN A 89 -38.19 10.06 19.56
CA GLN A 89 -37.06 9.27 20.02
C GLN A 89 -36.09 8.92 18.89
N LYS A 90 -36.60 8.49 17.73
CA LYS A 90 -35.78 8.23 16.54
C LYS A 90 -35.07 9.48 16.04
N PHE A 91 -35.75 10.64 16.10
CA PHE A 91 -35.15 11.93 15.76
C PHE A 91 -33.98 12.25 16.70
N ASN A 92 -34.17 12.16 18.01
CA ASN A 92 -33.11 12.40 19.00
C ASN A 92 -31.94 11.43 18.83
N GLN A 93 -32.22 10.15 18.55
CA GLN A 93 -31.19 9.16 18.26
C GLN A 93 -30.41 9.49 16.97
N ASN A 94 -31.10 9.97 15.93
CA ASN A 94 -30.46 10.37 14.69
C ASN A 94 -29.64 11.66 14.88
N SER A 95 -30.13 12.64 15.63
CA SER A 95 -29.36 13.84 15.98
C SER A 95 -28.08 13.48 16.71
N ALA A 96 -28.14 12.58 17.71
CA ALA A 96 -26.95 12.10 18.41
C ALA A 96 -25.95 11.37 17.48
N LYS A 97 -26.45 10.59 16.51
CA LYS A 97 -25.59 9.96 15.49
C LYS A 97 -24.93 10.99 14.57
N ILE A 98 -25.63 12.06 14.20
CA ILE A 98 -25.06 13.14 13.37
C ILE A 98 -23.93 13.82 14.14
N THR A 99 -24.13 14.16 15.42
CA THR A 99 -23.06 14.74 16.25
C THR A 99 -21.85 13.79 16.38
N ASN A 100 -22.08 12.48 16.54
CA ASN A 100 -20.97 11.52 16.56
C ASN A 100 -20.23 11.46 15.22
N ILE A 101 -20.92 11.61 14.09
CA ILE A 101 -20.30 11.66 12.76
C ILE A 101 -19.47 12.94 12.61
N GLU A 102 -19.95 14.08 13.12
CA GLU A 102 -19.19 15.33 13.15
C GLU A 102 -17.89 15.17 13.96
N ASP A 103 -17.97 14.57 15.16
CA ASP A 103 -16.79 14.26 15.97
C ASP A 103 -15.80 13.30 15.29
N GLU A 104 -16.31 12.33 14.52
CA GLU A 104 -15.47 11.42 13.73
C GLU A 104 -14.83 12.13 12.53
N LEU A 105 -15.54 13.03 11.87
CA LEU A 105 -15.01 13.84 10.77
C LEU A 105 -13.90 14.77 11.25
N ASP A 106 -14.06 15.41 12.41
CA ASP A 106 -13.02 16.25 13.02
C ASP A 106 -11.75 15.44 13.33
N LYS A 107 -11.91 14.20 13.84
CA LYS A 107 -10.78 13.29 14.05
C LYS A 107 -10.10 12.87 12.75
N ILE A 108 -10.87 12.58 11.70
CA ILE A 108 -10.33 12.23 10.39
C ILE A 108 -9.56 13.42 9.80
N GLN A 109 -10.10 14.63 9.91
CA GLN A 109 -9.44 15.84 9.43
C GLN A 109 -8.13 16.10 10.20
N SER A 110 -8.14 15.94 11.52
CA SER A 110 -6.92 16.02 12.34
C SER A 110 -5.88 14.96 11.94
N LEU A 111 -6.30 13.71 11.70
CA LEU A 111 -5.42 12.63 11.28
C LEU A 111 -4.85 12.87 9.88
N ALA A 112 -5.63 13.44 8.97
CA ALA A 112 -5.18 13.83 7.64
C ALA A 112 -4.08 14.90 7.73
N SER A 113 -4.30 15.97 8.50
CA SER A 113 -3.27 17.01 8.72
C SER A 113 -1.99 16.45 9.36
N LYS A 114 -2.12 15.53 10.32
CA LYS A 114 -0.96 14.86 10.92
C LYS A 114 -0.21 13.98 9.92
N THR A 115 -0.95 13.33 9.01
CA THR A 115 -0.34 12.53 7.93
C THR A 115 0.43 13.41 6.97
N ASP A 116 -0.12 14.56 6.58
CA ASP A 116 0.57 15.55 5.75
C ASP A 116 1.86 16.06 6.41
N GLU A 117 1.82 16.33 7.72
CA GLU A 117 3.01 16.72 8.50
C GLU A 117 4.08 15.63 8.49
N VAL A 118 3.69 14.37 8.72
CA VAL A 118 4.60 13.22 8.69
C VAL A 118 5.21 13.03 7.30
N VAL A 119 4.41 13.14 6.24
CA VAL A 119 4.89 13.04 4.86
C VAL A 119 5.89 14.14 4.53
N ASN A 120 5.61 15.38 4.95
CA ASN A 120 6.53 16.51 4.75
C ASN A 120 7.86 16.29 5.51
N ASN A 121 7.79 15.82 6.76
CA ASN A 121 8.97 15.53 7.57
C ASN A 121 9.80 14.37 6.98
N LEU A 122 9.13 13.33 6.46
CA LEU A 122 9.82 12.25 5.75
C LEU A 122 10.53 12.76 4.50
N ASN A 123 9.88 13.62 3.72
CA ASN A 123 10.51 14.22 2.53
C ASN A 123 11.74 15.06 2.88
N THR A 124 11.70 15.83 3.97
CA THR A 124 12.87 16.60 4.44
C THR A 124 13.99 15.67 4.91
N THR A 125 13.67 14.63 5.68
CA THR A 125 14.64 13.66 6.19
C THR A 125 15.31 12.88 5.07
N VAL A 126 14.54 12.45 4.06
CA VAL A 126 15.07 11.76 2.87
C VAL A 126 15.96 12.69 2.05
N SER A 127 15.57 13.96 1.88
CA SER A 127 16.39 14.95 1.20
C SER A 127 17.74 15.19 1.90
N GLU A 128 17.72 15.32 3.23
CA GLU A 128 18.92 15.50 4.04
C GLU A 128 19.82 14.27 3.99
N LEU A 129 19.26 13.07 4.17
CA LEU A 129 20.01 11.83 4.07
C LEU A 129 20.62 11.66 2.68
N SER A 130 19.90 11.99 1.62
CA SER A 130 20.44 11.98 0.25
C SER A 130 21.63 12.92 0.10
N LYS A 131 21.61 14.11 0.72
CA LYS A 131 22.76 15.03 0.71
C LYS A 131 23.95 14.46 1.48
N THR A 132 23.71 13.87 2.66
CA THR A 132 24.77 13.22 3.45
C THR A 132 25.40 12.05 2.71
N VAL A 133 24.59 11.20 2.06
CA VAL A 133 25.09 10.08 1.25
C VAL A 133 25.94 10.60 0.08
N GLN A 134 25.50 11.65 -0.62
CA GLN A 134 26.29 12.26 -1.68
C GLN A 134 27.62 12.82 -1.15
N GLN A 135 27.61 13.51 -0.01
CA GLN A 135 28.82 14.05 0.60
C GLN A 135 29.80 12.94 1.00
N LEU A 136 29.32 11.89 1.67
CA LEU A 136 30.16 10.75 2.06
C LEU A 136 30.73 10.01 0.85
N SER A 137 29.97 9.90 -0.25
CA SER A 137 30.47 9.30 -1.49
C SER A 137 31.60 10.13 -2.13
N LEU A 138 31.54 11.46 -2.03
CA LEU A 138 32.61 12.35 -2.50
C LEU A 138 33.84 12.26 -1.58
N GLU A 139 33.64 12.20 -0.27
CA GLU A 139 34.72 12.06 0.73
C GLU A 139 35.42 10.69 0.64
N GLN A 140 34.68 9.59 0.39
CA GLN A 140 35.30 8.28 0.12
C GLN A 140 36.14 8.31 -1.15
N LYS A 141 35.66 8.97 -2.20
CA LYS A 141 36.41 9.10 -3.45
C LYS A 141 37.70 9.92 -3.27
N THR A 142 37.71 10.97 -2.46
CA THR A 142 38.94 11.73 -2.14
C THR A 142 39.86 11.05 -1.12
N ALA A 143 39.30 10.26 -0.19
CA ALA A 143 40.09 9.48 0.78
C ALA A 143 40.83 8.30 0.12
N GLU A 144 40.27 7.69 -0.93
CA GLU A 144 40.97 6.68 -1.72
C GLU A 144 42.07 7.28 -2.60
N ILE A 145 41.88 8.48 -3.17
CA ILE A 145 42.89 9.12 -4.03
C ILE A 145 44.12 9.61 -3.23
N THR A 146 43.96 9.94 -1.95
CA THR A 146 45.07 10.45 -1.11
C THR A 146 45.96 9.32 -0.54
N LYS A 147 45.54 8.05 -0.65
CA LYS A 147 46.34 6.87 -0.28
C LYS A 147 46.92 6.11 -1.49
N ILE A 148 46.82 6.64 -2.70
CA ILE A 148 47.57 6.09 -3.83
C ILE A 148 48.93 6.78 -3.88
N GLY A 149 49.81 6.39 -2.95
CA GLY A 149 51.23 6.63 -3.13
C GLY A 149 51.60 6.08 -4.51
N LYS A 150 52.20 6.94 -5.36
CA LYS A 150 52.73 6.63 -6.69
C LYS A 150 53.03 5.14 -6.82
N ILE A 151 52.21 4.41 -7.57
CA ILE A 151 52.44 2.98 -7.84
C ILE A 151 53.77 2.90 -8.57
N LYS A 152 54.85 2.67 -7.81
CA LYS A 152 56.15 2.39 -8.40
C LYS A 152 55.99 1.07 -9.16
N PRO A 153 56.56 0.95 -10.37
CA PRO A 153 56.47 -0.30 -11.12
C PRO A 153 56.91 -1.48 -10.23
N LYS A 154 56.11 -2.55 -10.25
CA LYS A 154 56.36 -3.77 -9.47
C LYS A 154 57.60 -4.43 -10.05
N VAL A 155 58.77 -4.16 -9.46
CA VAL A 155 60.01 -4.88 -9.78
C VAL A 155 59.79 -6.34 -9.40
N ILE A 156 59.97 -7.27 -10.33
CA ILE A 156 59.92 -8.71 -10.04
C ILE A 156 61.36 -9.17 -9.78
N TYR A 157 61.61 -9.78 -8.62
CA TYR A 157 62.90 -10.36 -8.27
C TYR A 157 62.86 -11.87 -8.46
N HIS A 158 63.99 -12.47 -8.80
CA HIS A 158 64.21 -13.91 -8.89
C HIS A 158 65.47 -14.29 -8.12
N VAL A 159 65.48 -15.45 -7.46
CA VAL A 159 66.70 -15.93 -6.80
C VAL A 159 67.69 -16.40 -7.86
N ARG A 160 68.88 -15.80 -7.88
CA ARG A 160 69.99 -16.22 -8.75
C ARG A 160 70.93 -17.19 -8.03
N ALA A 161 71.23 -16.90 -6.76
CA ALA A 161 72.07 -17.74 -5.92
C ALA A 161 71.77 -17.50 -4.44
N ILE A 162 71.91 -18.54 -3.61
CA ILE A 162 71.81 -18.44 -2.15
C ILE A 162 73.03 -19.11 -1.53
N VAL A 163 73.57 -18.47 -0.50
CA VAL A 163 74.53 -19.04 0.45
C VAL A 163 74.02 -18.80 1.86
N PRO A 164 74.49 -19.56 2.87
CA PRO A 164 74.08 -19.33 4.25
C PRO A 164 74.23 -17.85 4.68
N GLY A 165 73.10 -17.24 5.02
CA GLY A 165 73.01 -15.85 5.47
C GLY A 165 73.00 -14.78 4.37
N ARG A 166 73.12 -15.12 3.08
CA ARG A 166 73.09 -14.17 1.95
C ARG A 166 72.38 -14.74 0.72
N ALA A 167 71.57 -13.92 0.06
CA ALA A 167 70.95 -14.25 -1.22
C ALA A 167 71.28 -13.19 -2.28
N TRP A 168 71.49 -13.62 -3.51
CA TRP A 168 71.59 -12.77 -4.70
C TRP A 168 70.28 -12.87 -5.47
N LEU A 169 69.60 -11.73 -5.57
CA LEU A 169 68.34 -11.57 -6.26
C LEU A 169 68.58 -10.79 -7.55
N GLU A 170 67.99 -11.24 -8.65
CA GLU A 170 68.05 -10.57 -9.94
C GLU A 170 66.67 -9.98 -10.25
N ALA A 171 66.62 -8.69 -10.58
CA ALA A 171 65.41 -8.03 -11.04
C ALA A 171 65.19 -8.27 -12.54
N GLU A 172 63.97 -8.00 -13.02
CA GLU A 172 63.60 -8.10 -14.44
C GLU A 172 64.50 -7.26 -15.38
N ASP A 173 65.09 -6.18 -14.89
CA ASP A 173 66.05 -5.34 -15.62
C ASP A 173 67.48 -5.93 -15.67
N GLY A 174 67.71 -7.11 -15.08
CA GLY A 174 69.02 -7.76 -14.94
C GLY A 174 69.86 -7.24 -13.78
N THR A 175 69.37 -6.27 -13.01
CA THR A 175 70.10 -5.73 -11.85
C THR A 175 70.13 -6.78 -10.74
N THR A 176 71.33 -7.10 -10.25
CA THR A 176 71.50 -8.02 -9.13
C THR A 176 71.64 -7.27 -7.80
N VAL A 177 70.85 -7.65 -6.80
CA VAL A 177 70.86 -7.13 -5.44
C VAL A 177 71.25 -8.24 -4.47
N THR A 178 72.17 -7.95 -3.55
CA THR A 178 72.51 -8.88 -2.47
C THR A 178 71.72 -8.53 -1.22
N VAL A 179 71.04 -9.52 -0.63
CA VAL A 179 70.26 -9.34 0.59
C VAL A 179 70.74 -10.26 1.71
N ARG A 180 70.53 -9.80 2.94
CA ARG A 180 70.70 -10.53 4.21
C ARG A 180 69.41 -10.45 5.00
N LEU A 181 69.31 -11.25 6.07
CA LEU A 181 68.22 -11.12 7.04
C LEU A 181 68.14 -9.67 7.55
N GLY A 182 66.93 -9.08 7.55
CA GLY A 182 66.69 -7.68 7.88
C GLY A 182 66.93 -6.68 6.73
N SER A 183 67.37 -7.11 5.55
CA SER A 183 67.55 -6.20 4.41
C SER A 183 66.20 -5.78 3.83
N LYS A 184 66.07 -4.51 3.46
CA LYS A 184 64.85 -3.96 2.87
C LYS A 184 64.89 -4.08 1.35
N LEU A 185 63.88 -4.72 0.78
CA LEU A 185 63.61 -4.84 -0.64
C LEU A 185 62.46 -3.93 -1.04
N ASN A 186 62.64 -3.22 -2.15
CA ASN A 186 61.60 -2.33 -2.66
C ASN A 186 60.36 -3.14 -3.08
N ASN A 187 59.19 -2.78 -2.56
CA ASN A 187 57.90 -3.46 -2.78
C ASN A 187 57.74 -4.89 -2.20
N TYR A 188 58.78 -5.50 -1.61
CA TYR A 188 58.68 -6.82 -0.95
C TYR A 188 58.80 -6.72 0.58
N GLY A 189 59.24 -5.58 1.11
CA GLY A 189 59.39 -5.38 2.54
C GLY A 189 60.77 -5.82 3.04
N THR A 190 60.84 -6.40 4.23
CA THR A 190 62.08 -6.79 4.90
C THR A 190 62.28 -8.29 4.81
N VAL A 191 63.49 -8.74 4.48
CA VAL A 191 63.83 -10.17 4.46
C VAL A 191 63.77 -10.74 5.88
N THR A 192 62.89 -11.71 6.09
CA THR A 192 62.68 -12.37 7.39
C THR A 192 63.38 -13.71 7.47
N ASP A 193 63.52 -14.42 6.36
CA ASP A 193 64.12 -15.75 6.30
C ASP A 193 64.81 -16.00 4.95
N ILE A 194 65.92 -16.74 4.99
CA ILE A 194 66.69 -17.15 3.80
C ILE A 194 66.93 -18.65 3.94
N ASP A 195 66.14 -19.44 3.20
CA ASP A 195 66.25 -20.89 3.21
C ASP A 195 67.21 -21.35 2.12
N VAL A 196 68.33 -21.93 2.54
CA VAL A 196 69.37 -22.46 1.64
C VAL A 196 68.95 -23.79 1.03
N HIS A 197 68.13 -24.59 1.73
CA HIS A 197 67.68 -25.90 1.28
C HIS A 197 66.58 -25.79 0.24
N GLU A 198 65.62 -24.90 0.45
CA GLU A 198 64.53 -24.66 -0.50
C GLU A 198 64.91 -23.67 -1.61
N GLY A 199 65.99 -22.90 -1.41
CA GLY A 199 66.39 -21.85 -2.33
C GLY A 199 65.40 -20.68 -2.37
N THR A 200 64.79 -20.36 -1.22
CA THR A 200 63.74 -19.34 -1.10
C THR A 200 64.14 -18.20 -0.16
N VAL A 201 63.62 -17.01 -0.45
CA VAL A 201 63.74 -15.83 0.41
C VAL A 201 62.35 -15.37 0.80
N LYS A 202 62.07 -15.30 2.10
CA LYS A 202 60.77 -14.87 2.63
C LYS A 202 60.88 -13.44 3.17
N THR A 203 59.80 -12.68 3.01
CA THR A 203 59.71 -11.31 3.54
C THR A 203 58.59 -11.15 4.56
N ASP A 204 58.64 -10.07 5.34
CA ASP A 204 57.64 -9.67 6.34
C ASP A 204 56.23 -9.46 5.75
N LEU A 205 56.14 -9.06 4.48
CA LEU A 205 54.89 -8.94 3.74
C LEU A 205 54.35 -10.29 3.23
N GLY A 206 55.01 -11.41 3.54
CA GLY A 206 54.57 -12.75 3.17
C GLY A 206 54.94 -13.20 1.76
N PHE A 207 55.78 -12.44 1.04
CA PHE A 207 56.26 -12.86 -0.27
C PHE A 207 57.35 -13.92 -0.14
N VAL A 208 57.31 -14.91 -1.05
CA VAL A 208 58.32 -15.95 -1.17
C VAL A 208 58.95 -15.86 -2.55
N ILE A 209 60.23 -15.50 -2.60
CA ILE A 209 60.99 -15.37 -3.84
C ILE A 209 61.77 -16.67 -4.03
N LYS A 210 61.54 -17.37 -5.13
CA LYS A 210 62.25 -18.61 -5.50
C LYS A 210 63.06 -18.43 -6.78
N HIS A 211 63.88 -19.43 -7.09
CA HIS A 211 64.58 -19.53 -8.37
C HIS A 211 63.59 -19.87 -9.49
N GLY A 212 63.64 -19.12 -10.60
CA GLY A 212 62.73 -19.28 -11.75
C GLY A 212 61.57 -18.29 -11.75
N VAL A 213 60.56 -18.52 -12.61
CA VAL A 213 59.40 -17.63 -12.75
C VAL A 213 58.63 -17.59 -11.43
N ASN A 214 58.63 -16.43 -10.78
CA ASN A 214 57.77 -16.19 -9.63
C ASN A 214 56.38 -15.92 -10.18
N ASP A 215 55.51 -16.93 -10.13
CA ASP A 215 54.11 -16.81 -10.50
C ASP A 215 53.46 -15.76 -9.60
N ILE A 216 52.80 -14.81 -10.26
CA ILE A 216 52.24 -13.57 -9.71
C ILE A 216 51.01 -13.85 -8.87
#